data_AF-A0A1J5LET9-F1
#
_entry.id   AF-A0A1J5LET9-F1
#
_cell.length_a   1.000
_cell.length_b   1.000
_cell.length_c   1.000
_cell.angle_alpha   90.00
_cell.angle_beta   90.00
_cell.angle_gamma   90.00
#
_symmetry.space_group_name_H-M   'P 1'
#
loop_
_entity.id
_entity.type
_entity.pdbx_description
1 polymer ?
#
loop_
_entity_poly.entity_id
_entity_poly.type
_entity_poly.pdbx_seq_one_letter_code
_entity_poly.pdbx_strand_id
1 'polypeptide(L)'
;MPTASKEMISKLDADASAADTALTKLKKYADDFKDRPSQPIIDKLLKQFAAIQPQIIKFKRDADRSPAILCDEGDYKKRRKELTKLIQIIDKTKKAVAKEIASAKKEITVKAVSASESELVISDKKMEQALKAVARGDRGRAGPKEAGIKEYNHIHIGGNARFNLLFQPQTKLVLGTIGFHIESTNSKQQKDRVKKVAGRTGSKITLVIGDDGIRKQ
;
A
#
# COMPACT_ATOMS: atom_id res chain seq x y z
N MET A 1 28.96 1.81 44.17
CA MET A 1 28.38 1.19 42.96
C MET A 1 28.92 1.94 41.75
N PRO A 2 29.30 1.26 40.66
CA PRO A 2 29.75 1.96 39.46
C PRO A 2 28.60 2.71 38.81
N THR A 3 28.90 3.85 38.21
CA THR A 3 27.89 4.80 37.73
C THR A 3 28.19 5.24 36.30
N ALA A 4 27.16 5.38 35.46
CA ALA A 4 27.35 5.71 34.04
C ALA A 4 27.71 7.19 33.83
N SER A 5 28.71 7.49 32.99
CA SER A 5 29.19 8.86 32.77
C SER A 5 28.16 9.77 32.09
N LYS A 6 28.34 11.10 32.22
CA LYS A 6 27.50 12.09 31.53
C LYS A 6 27.49 11.91 30.01
N GLU A 7 28.64 11.53 29.44
CA GLU A 7 28.77 11.26 28.00
C GLU A 7 27.94 10.04 27.58
N MET A 8 27.97 8.95 28.36
CA MET A 8 27.16 7.76 28.12
C MET A 8 25.67 8.08 28.14
N ILE A 9 25.23 8.87 29.12
CA ILE A 9 23.84 9.32 29.27
C ILE A 9 23.44 10.23 28.11
N SER A 10 24.31 11.16 27.71
CA SER A 10 24.03 12.08 26.58
C SER A 10 23.87 11.32 25.26
N LYS A 11 24.69 10.28 25.03
CA LYS A 11 24.55 9.40 23.86
C LYS A 11 23.25 8.60 23.89
N LEU A 12 22.84 8.11 25.07
CA LEU A 12 21.56 7.41 25.22
C LEU A 12 20.36 8.33 24.92
N ASP A 13 20.43 9.58 25.37
CA ASP A 13 19.41 10.61 25.12
C ASP A 13 19.33 11.00 23.63
N ALA A 14 20.47 11.17 22.96
CA ALA A 14 20.53 11.41 21.52
C ALA A 14 19.89 10.27 20.72
N ASP A 15 20.21 9.02 21.07
CA ASP A 15 19.62 7.84 20.44
C ASP A 15 18.11 7.74 20.69
N ALA A 16 17.65 8.11 21.89
CA ALA A 16 16.23 8.14 22.22
C ALA A 16 15.49 9.22 21.40
N SER A 17 16.08 10.41 21.26
CA SER A 17 15.54 11.50 20.45
C SER A 17 15.43 11.12 18.96
N ALA A 18 16.44 10.41 18.43
CA ALA A 18 16.41 9.89 17.07
C ALA A 18 15.33 8.82 16.88
N ALA A 19 15.16 7.93 17.88
CA ALA A 19 14.09 6.92 17.88
C ALA A 19 12.70 7.57 17.93
N ASP A 20 12.51 8.60 18.75
CA ASP A 20 11.24 9.35 18.84
C ASP A 20 10.87 10.03 17.52
N THR A 21 11.83 10.70 16.89
CA THR A 21 11.66 11.32 15.56
C THR A 21 11.27 10.27 14.52
N ALA A 22 11.90 9.10 14.55
CA ALA A 22 11.58 8.00 13.65
C ALA A 22 10.17 7.44 13.89
N LEU A 23 9.79 7.24 15.15
CA LEU A 23 8.47 6.76 15.53
C LEU A 23 7.37 7.74 15.18
N THR A 24 7.61 9.04 15.33
CA THR A 24 6.68 10.10 14.90
C THR A 24 6.41 10.02 13.39
N LYS A 25 7.45 9.79 12.57
CA LYS A 25 7.28 9.59 11.12
C LYS A 25 6.50 8.31 10.80
N LEU A 26 6.78 7.21 11.52
CA LEU A 26 6.04 5.96 11.36
C LEU A 26 4.56 6.10 11.79
N LYS A 27 4.29 6.85 12.86
CA LYS A 27 2.93 7.15 13.32
C LYS A 27 2.15 7.93 12.26
N LYS A 28 2.77 8.96 11.65
CA LYS A 28 2.13 9.69 10.56
C LYS A 28 1.75 8.77 9.39
N TYR A 29 2.64 7.86 9.01
CA TYR A 29 2.34 6.85 8.00
C TYR A 29 1.14 5.97 8.39
N ALA A 30 1.12 5.49 9.63
CA ALA A 30 0.04 4.72 10.20
C ALA A 30 -1.32 5.45 10.14
N ASP A 31 -1.32 6.75 10.45
CA ASP A 31 -2.52 7.59 10.40
C ASP A 31 -3.01 7.81 8.96
N ASP A 32 -2.08 8.01 8.02
CA ASP A 32 -2.36 8.25 6.59
C ASP A 32 -2.82 6.98 5.85
N PHE A 33 -2.36 5.80 6.28
CA PHE A 33 -2.60 4.51 5.62
C PHE A 33 -3.09 3.45 6.62
N LYS A 34 -4.30 3.67 7.14
CA LYS A 34 -4.99 2.72 8.03
C LYS A 34 -5.08 1.33 7.38
N ASP A 35 -5.04 0.30 8.22
CA ASP A 35 -5.15 -1.13 7.87
C ASP A 35 -3.98 -1.73 7.06
N ARG A 36 -2.80 -1.08 7.09
CA ARG A 36 -1.58 -1.65 6.50
C ARG A 36 -0.91 -2.68 7.43
N PRO A 37 -0.21 -3.70 6.87
CA PRO A 37 0.41 -4.76 7.66
C PRO A 37 1.40 -4.28 8.74
N SER A 38 2.08 -3.15 8.50
CA SER A 38 3.02 -2.57 9.46
C SER A 38 2.35 -1.87 10.65
N GLN A 39 1.05 -1.55 10.59
CA GLN A 39 0.32 -0.81 11.62
C GLN A 39 0.48 -1.40 13.04
N PRO A 40 0.21 -2.71 13.28
CA PRO A 40 0.26 -3.26 14.63
C PRO A 40 1.68 -3.24 15.23
N ILE A 41 2.70 -3.31 14.37
CA ILE A 41 4.10 -3.25 14.78
C ILE A 41 4.44 -1.81 15.20
N ILE A 42 4.00 -0.80 14.44
CA ILE A 42 4.20 0.62 14.77
C ILE A 42 3.56 0.94 16.12
N ASP A 43 2.31 0.51 16.36
CA ASP A 43 1.61 0.75 17.62
C ASP A 43 2.31 0.09 18.81
N LYS A 44 2.83 -1.13 18.62
CA LYS A 44 3.63 -1.81 19.65
C LYS A 44 4.92 -1.06 19.96
N LEU A 45 5.62 -0.57 18.94
CA LEU A 45 6.86 0.19 19.12
C LEU A 45 6.62 1.51 19.86
N LEU A 46 5.56 2.24 19.52
CA LEU A 46 5.16 3.46 20.24
C LEU A 46 4.93 3.19 21.72
N LYS A 47 4.19 2.13 22.06
CA LYS A 47 3.95 1.72 23.46
C LYS A 47 5.24 1.35 24.18
N GLN A 48 6.12 0.57 23.53
CA GLN A 48 7.39 0.15 24.15
C GLN A 48 8.33 1.34 24.38
N PHE A 49 8.40 2.29 23.43
CA PHE A 49 9.21 3.49 23.58
C PHE A 49 8.68 4.39 24.70
N ALA A 50 7.36 4.60 24.77
CA ALA A 50 6.72 5.39 25.83
C ALA A 50 6.98 4.82 27.24
N ALA A 51 7.19 3.51 27.38
CA ALA A 51 7.54 2.89 28.65
C ALA A 51 9.01 3.14 29.09
N ILE A 52 9.91 3.44 28.16
CA ILE A 52 11.35 3.57 28.40
C ILE A 52 11.78 5.05 28.45
N GLN A 53 11.20 5.89 27.59
CA GLN A 53 11.58 7.29 27.41
C GLN A 53 11.58 8.11 28.72
N PRO A 54 10.60 7.99 29.64
CA PRO A 54 10.61 8.77 30.89
C PRO A 54 11.85 8.52 31.74
N GLN A 55 12.37 7.28 31.75
CA GLN A 55 13.56 6.94 32.51
C GLN A 55 14.83 7.54 31.87
N ILE A 56 14.90 7.58 30.54
CA ILE A 56 16.02 8.20 29.82
C ILE A 56 16.06 9.71 30.07
N ILE A 57 14.89 10.37 29.99
CA ILE A 57 14.75 11.80 30.33
C ILE A 57 15.19 12.06 31.77
N LYS A 58 14.82 11.19 32.71
CA LYS A 58 15.27 11.27 34.10
C LYS A 58 16.80 11.19 34.20
N PHE A 59 17.44 10.22 33.53
CA PHE A 59 18.90 10.12 33.54
C PHE A 59 19.58 11.38 33.00
N LYS A 60 19.09 11.94 31.90
CA LYS A 60 19.64 13.17 31.33
C LYS A 60 19.50 14.35 32.28
N ARG A 61 18.31 14.53 32.84
CA ARG A 61 18.03 15.59 33.82
C ARG A 61 18.93 15.50 35.05
N ASP A 62 19.12 14.29 35.57
CA ASP A 62 19.94 14.08 36.77
C ASP A 62 21.43 14.31 36.47
N ALA A 63 21.90 13.91 35.28
CA ALA A 63 23.27 14.17 34.80
C ALA A 63 23.55 15.66 34.56
N ASP A 64 22.55 16.44 34.15
CA ASP A 64 22.67 17.88 33.94
C ASP A 64 22.72 18.66 35.26
N ARG A 65 22.02 18.17 36.29
CA ARG A 65 21.90 18.83 37.60
C ARG A 65 23.03 18.53 38.56
N SER A 66 23.72 17.39 38.41
CA SER A 66 24.74 16.97 39.38
C SER A 66 26.11 16.79 38.73
N PRO A 67 27.20 17.26 39.35
CA PRO A 67 28.55 16.87 38.96
C PRO A 67 28.91 15.43 39.35
N ALA A 68 28.18 14.80 40.28
CA ALA A 68 28.59 13.54 40.92
C ALA A 68 27.52 12.43 40.96
N ILE A 69 26.26 12.71 40.63
CA ILE A 69 25.22 11.65 40.56
C ILE A 69 25.09 11.19 39.11
N LEU A 70 25.63 10.01 38.90
CA LEU A 70 25.67 9.29 37.64
C LEU A 70 24.76 8.07 37.85
N CYS A 71 23.77 7.87 36.96
CA CYS A 71 22.80 6.80 37.13
C CYS A 71 23.49 5.44 37.33
N ASP A 72 22.85 4.54 38.08
CA ASP A 72 23.39 3.19 38.29
C ASP A 72 23.73 2.55 36.94
N GLU A 73 24.95 2.01 36.84
CA GLU A 73 25.43 1.50 35.56
C GLU A 73 24.60 0.29 35.08
N GLY A 74 24.04 -0.50 36.00
CA GLY A 74 23.13 -1.60 35.68
C GLY A 74 21.83 -1.09 35.05
N ASP A 75 21.23 -0.07 35.64
CA ASP A 75 20.04 0.59 35.11
C ASP A 75 20.31 1.24 33.74
N TYR A 76 21.44 1.93 33.58
CA TYR A 76 21.89 2.46 32.29
C TYR A 76 22.00 1.35 31.24
N LYS A 77 22.74 0.27 31.55
CA LYS A 77 22.97 -0.86 30.63
C LYS A 77 21.65 -1.52 30.22
N LYS A 78 20.72 -1.67 31.17
CA LYS A 78 19.38 -2.20 30.89
C LYS A 78 18.64 -1.32 29.89
N ARG A 79 18.54 -0.02 30.15
CA ARG A 79 17.84 0.93 29.25
C ARG A 79 18.52 1.06 27.90
N ARG A 80 19.85 1.07 27.86
CA ARG A 80 20.64 1.04 26.61
C ARG A 80 20.32 -0.19 25.77
N LYS A 81 20.26 -1.37 26.40
CA LYS A 81 19.93 -2.63 25.72
C LYS A 81 18.50 -2.62 25.17
N GLU A 82 17.54 -2.15 25.95
CA GLU A 82 16.14 -2.03 25.54
C GLU A 82 15.99 -1.04 24.36
N LEU A 83 16.59 0.14 24.44
CA LEU A 83 16.56 1.14 23.37
C LEU A 83 17.24 0.63 22.10
N THR A 84 18.40 -0.02 22.23
CA THR A 84 19.12 -0.57 21.06
C THR A 84 18.27 -1.60 20.32
N LYS A 85 17.58 -2.49 21.06
CA LYS A 85 16.64 -3.45 20.44
C LYS A 85 15.47 -2.73 19.76
N LEU A 86 14.92 -1.69 20.37
CA LEU A 86 13.85 -0.90 19.76
C LEU A 86 14.31 -0.24 18.47
N ILE A 87 15.48 0.40 18.45
CA ILE A 87 16.04 1.05 17.26
C ILE A 87 16.19 0.04 16.11
N GLN A 88 16.69 -1.17 16.40
CA GLN A 88 16.80 -2.22 15.38
C GLN A 88 15.44 -2.62 14.78
N ILE A 89 14.39 -2.70 15.60
CA ILE A 89 13.04 -3.03 15.11
C ILE A 89 12.44 -1.83 14.36
N ILE A 90 12.66 -0.60 14.84
CA ILE A 90 12.26 0.64 14.16
C ILE A 90 12.86 0.68 12.75
N ASP A 91 14.15 0.40 12.60
CA ASP A 91 14.80 0.45 11.28
C ASP A 91 14.32 -0.65 10.33
N LYS A 92 14.02 -1.85 10.85
CA LYS A 92 13.35 -2.90 10.05
C LYS A 92 11.96 -2.45 9.61
N THR A 93 11.21 -1.83 10.51
CA THR A 93 9.85 -1.34 10.24
C THR A 93 9.86 -0.20 9.23
N LYS A 94 10.81 0.75 9.32
CA LYS A 94 11.01 1.79 8.29
C LYS A 94 11.18 1.21 6.89
N LYS A 95 11.99 0.15 6.76
CA LYS A 95 12.20 -0.52 5.47
C LYS A 95 10.92 -1.18 4.95
N ALA A 96 10.12 -1.79 5.83
CA ALA A 96 8.83 -2.37 5.47
C ALA A 96 7.85 -1.28 5.02
N VAL A 97 7.68 -0.23 5.82
CA VAL A 97 6.84 0.93 5.50
C VAL A 97 7.26 1.59 4.19
N ALA A 98 8.55 1.77 3.93
CA ALA A 98 9.02 2.34 2.67
C ALA A 98 8.61 1.48 1.46
N LYS A 99 8.61 0.15 1.59
CA LYS A 99 8.09 -0.76 0.55
C LYS A 99 6.58 -0.61 0.40
N GLU A 100 5.84 -0.58 1.51
CA GLU A 100 4.38 -0.39 1.48
C GLU A 100 3.99 0.95 0.84
N ILE A 101 4.70 2.05 1.14
CA ILE A 101 4.50 3.36 0.50
C ILE A 101 4.80 3.28 -1.00
N ALA A 102 5.89 2.60 -1.39
CA ALA A 102 6.24 2.44 -2.80
C ALA A 102 5.18 1.65 -3.56
N SER A 103 4.61 0.60 -2.96
CA SER A 103 3.50 -0.17 -3.53
C SER A 103 2.21 0.66 -3.57
N ALA A 104 1.89 1.41 -2.52
CA ALA A 104 0.73 2.31 -2.49
C ALA A 104 0.79 3.41 -3.57
N LYS A 105 1.98 3.95 -3.86
CA LYS A 105 2.17 4.91 -4.96
C LYS A 105 2.02 4.29 -6.35
N LYS A 106 2.15 2.96 -6.47
CA LYS A 106 1.89 2.22 -7.70
C LYS A 106 0.44 1.77 -7.82
N GLU A 107 -0.35 1.90 -6.76
CA GLU A 107 -1.76 1.54 -6.77
C GLU A 107 -2.53 2.46 -7.72
N ILE A 108 -3.38 1.86 -8.55
CA ILE A 108 -4.25 2.57 -9.49
C ILE A 108 -5.69 2.30 -9.12
N THR A 109 -6.48 3.36 -9.01
CA THR A 109 -7.92 3.25 -8.78
C THR A 109 -8.68 3.28 -10.09
N VAL A 110 -9.57 2.32 -10.30
CA VAL A 110 -10.51 2.28 -11.43
C VAL A 110 -11.94 2.13 -10.92
N LYS A 111 -12.90 2.63 -11.70
CA LYS A 111 -14.32 2.36 -11.45
C LYS A 111 -14.75 1.14 -12.27
N ALA A 112 -15.45 0.22 -11.65
CA ALA A 112 -16.01 -0.97 -12.29
C ALA A 112 -17.49 -1.11 -11.95
N VAL A 113 -18.25 -1.78 -12.81
CA VAL A 113 -19.62 -2.23 -12.46
C VAL A 113 -19.53 -3.43 -11.51
N SER A 114 -20.38 -3.54 -10.50
CA SER A 114 -20.33 -4.66 -9.54
C SER A 114 -20.34 -6.05 -10.20
N ALA A 115 -21.09 -6.21 -11.29
CA ALA A 115 -21.15 -7.45 -12.06
C ALA A 115 -19.82 -7.85 -12.74
N SER A 116 -18.83 -6.95 -12.84
CA SER A 116 -17.50 -7.28 -13.36
C SER A 116 -16.49 -7.62 -12.28
N GLU A 117 -16.83 -7.47 -11.00
CA GLU A 117 -15.90 -7.69 -9.89
C GLU A 117 -15.23 -9.06 -9.98
N SER A 118 -16.02 -10.15 -10.01
CA SER A 118 -15.53 -11.53 -10.11
C SER A 118 -14.71 -11.83 -11.38
N GLU A 119 -14.91 -11.06 -12.45
CA GLU A 119 -14.17 -11.22 -13.71
C GLU A 119 -12.80 -10.56 -13.69
N LEU A 120 -12.62 -9.58 -12.80
CA LEU A 120 -11.40 -8.81 -12.63
C LEU A 120 -10.53 -9.35 -11.48
N VAL A 121 -11.06 -10.22 -10.61
CA VAL A 121 -10.32 -10.82 -9.46
C VAL A 121 -9.11 -11.69 -9.91
N ILE A 122 -8.91 -11.93 -11.20
CA ILE A 122 -7.82 -12.76 -11.72
C ILE A 122 -6.55 -11.91 -11.94
N SER A 123 -5.51 -12.15 -11.13
CA SER A 123 -4.22 -11.44 -11.20
C SER A 123 -3.27 -12.02 -12.26
N ASP A 124 -3.41 -11.55 -13.51
CA ASP A 124 -2.33 -11.58 -14.50
C ASP A 124 -1.75 -10.15 -14.62
N LYS A 125 -0.42 -10.00 -14.68
CA LYS A 125 0.26 -8.73 -14.98
C LYS A 125 -0.33 -8.02 -16.21
N LYS A 126 -0.87 -8.79 -17.16
CA LYS A 126 -1.55 -8.27 -18.37
C LYS A 126 -2.89 -7.59 -18.05
N MET A 127 -3.66 -8.11 -17.09
CA MET A 127 -4.92 -7.49 -16.64
C MET A 127 -4.61 -6.15 -15.97
N GLU A 128 -3.61 -6.14 -15.09
CA GLU A 128 -3.13 -4.92 -14.45
C GLU A 128 -2.77 -3.87 -15.52
N GLN A 129 -1.96 -4.23 -16.52
CA GLN A 129 -1.59 -3.32 -17.62
C GLN A 129 -2.82 -2.77 -18.38
N ALA A 130 -3.80 -3.62 -18.68
CA ALA A 130 -5.03 -3.20 -19.35
C ALA A 130 -5.82 -2.20 -18.49
N LEU A 131 -5.91 -2.42 -17.18
CA LEU A 131 -6.57 -1.51 -16.27
C LEU A 131 -5.80 -0.19 -16.08
N LYS A 132 -4.45 -0.21 -16.10
CA LYS A 132 -3.64 1.02 -16.14
C LYS A 132 -3.97 1.84 -17.37
N ALA A 133 -4.12 1.20 -18.53
CA ALA A 133 -4.50 1.88 -19.77
C ALA A 133 -5.89 2.54 -19.67
N VAL A 134 -6.88 1.85 -19.07
CA VAL A 134 -8.21 2.44 -18.79
C VAL A 134 -8.09 3.64 -17.84
N ALA A 135 -7.31 3.53 -16.77
CA ALA A 135 -7.12 4.61 -15.80
C ALA A 135 -6.46 5.86 -16.42
N ARG A 136 -5.48 5.66 -17.31
CA ARG A 136 -4.86 6.75 -18.10
C ARG A 136 -5.83 7.41 -19.06
N GLY A 137 -6.89 6.71 -19.47
CA GLY A 137 -7.85 7.17 -20.47
C GLY A 137 -7.41 6.84 -21.89
N ASP A 138 -6.60 5.80 -22.05
CA ASP A 138 -6.18 5.31 -23.36
C ASP A 138 -7.42 4.93 -24.18
N ARG A 139 -7.43 5.29 -25.46
CA ARG A 139 -8.45 4.80 -26.39
C ARG A 139 -8.22 3.30 -26.57
N GLY A 140 -9.28 2.51 -26.47
CA GLY A 140 -9.23 1.08 -26.72
C GLY A 140 -8.99 0.77 -28.20
N ARG A 141 -9.28 -0.46 -28.60
CA ARG A 141 -9.25 -0.91 -29.99
C ARG A 141 -10.62 -0.72 -30.63
N ALA A 142 -10.63 -0.42 -31.92
CA ALA A 142 -11.84 -0.45 -32.72
C ALA A 142 -12.36 -1.90 -32.77
N GLY A 143 -13.61 -2.10 -32.41
CA GLY A 143 -14.29 -3.39 -32.51
C GLY A 143 -15.21 -3.45 -33.72
N PRO A 144 -15.70 -4.64 -34.10
CA PRO A 144 -16.69 -4.78 -35.17
C PRO A 144 -17.97 -3.99 -34.84
N LYS A 145 -18.40 -3.13 -35.78
CA LYS A 145 -19.57 -2.23 -35.62
C LYS A 145 -20.88 -2.96 -35.26
N GLU A 146 -20.99 -4.23 -35.63
CA GLU A 146 -22.19 -5.07 -35.42
C GLU A 146 -22.39 -5.55 -33.97
N ALA A 147 -21.38 -5.43 -33.10
CA ALA A 147 -21.37 -6.13 -31.81
C ALA A 147 -21.85 -5.29 -30.61
N GLY A 148 -22.43 -4.10 -30.82
CA GLY A 148 -22.85 -3.21 -29.72
C GLY A 148 -21.69 -2.61 -28.90
N ILE A 149 -20.44 -2.91 -29.28
CA ILE A 149 -19.24 -2.23 -28.79
C ILE A 149 -19.10 -0.94 -29.60
N LYS A 150 -19.17 0.22 -28.94
CA LYS A 150 -18.80 1.49 -29.59
C LYS A 150 -17.32 1.45 -29.95
N GLU A 151 -16.93 2.17 -30.99
CA GLU A 151 -15.53 2.26 -31.41
C GLU A 151 -14.63 2.61 -30.21
N TYR A 152 -13.53 1.88 -30.03
CA TYR A 152 -12.56 2.08 -28.95
C TYR A 152 -12.96 1.65 -27.52
N ASN A 153 -14.01 0.82 -27.36
CA ASN A 153 -14.48 0.39 -26.03
C ASN A 153 -13.87 -0.94 -25.50
N HIS A 154 -12.78 -1.45 -26.09
CA HIS A 154 -12.14 -2.66 -25.56
C HIS A 154 -10.62 -2.63 -25.63
N ILE A 155 -9.93 -3.34 -24.74
CA ILE A 155 -8.47 -3.51 -24.75
C ILE A 155 -8.15 -5.00 -24.76
N HIS A 156 -7.19 -5.41 -25.60
CA HIS A 156 -6.66 -6.77 -25.58
C HIS A 156 -5.85 -6.99 -24.30
N ILE A 157 -6.10 -8.10 -23.63
CA ILE A 157 -5.36 -8.52 -22.45
C ILE A 157 -4.35 -9.60 -22.92
N GLY A 158 -3.08 -9.21 -23.04
CA GLY A 158 -1.99 -10.08 -23.51
C GLY A 158 -1.78 -10.12 -25.03
N GLY A 159 -0.77 -10.90 -25.46
CA GLY A 159 -0.24 -10.87 -26.83
C GLY A 159 -1.11 -11.50 -27.92
N ASN A 160 -2.12 -12.33 -27.57
CA ASN A 160 -2.90 -13.10 -28.56
C ASN A 160 -4.39 -12.73 -28.59
N ALA A 161 -4.78 -11.62 -27.96
CA ALA A 161 -6.17 -11.11 -27.95
C ALA A 161 -7.26 -12.12 -27.47
N ARG A 162 -6.84 -13.21 -26.81
CA ARG A 162 -7.74 -14.26 -26.28
C ARG A 162 -8.63 -13.75 -25.15
N PHE A 163 -8.24 -12.64 -24.53
CA PHE A 163 -9.00 -11.96 -23.50
C PHE A 163 -9.12 -10.49 -23.84
N ASN A 164 -10.30 -9.92 -23.59
CA ASN A 164 -10.61 -8.54 -23.89
C ASN A 164 -11.27 -7.89 -22.68
N LEU A 165 -10.76 -6.72 -22.28
CA LEU A 165 -11.36 -5.86 -21.28
C LEU A 165 -12.33 -4.91 -21.97
N LEU A 166 -13.60 -4.90 -21.59
CA LEU A 166 -14.56 -3.90 -22.07
C LEU A 166 -14.66 -2.76 -21.07
N PHE A 167 -14.66 -1.54 -21.58
CA PHE A 167 -14.76 -0.34 -20.78
C PHE A 167 -15.46 0.79 -21.55
N GLN A 168 -15.86 1.82 -20.83
CA GLN A 168 -16.37 3.07 -21.39
C GLN A 168 -15.25 4.13 -21.35
N PRO A 169 -14.66 4.54 -22.49
CA PRO A 169 -13.52 5.46 -22.50
C PRO A 169 -13.83 6.82 -21.86
N GLN A 170 -15.02 7.37 -22.08
CA GLN A 170 -15.43 8.67 -21.56
C GLN A 170 -15.51 8.69 -20.03
N THR A 171 -15.99 7.60 -19.43
CA THR A 171 -16.22 7.50 -17.98
C THR A 171 -15.14 6.70 -17.25
N LYS A 172 -14.19 6.13 -18.00
CA LYS A 172 -13.17 5.17 -17.54
C LYS A 172 -13.78 4.00 -16.74
N LEU A 173 -15.02 3.64 -17.06
CA LEU A 173 -15.77 2.62 -16.33
C LEU A 173 -15.49 1.24 -16.94
N VAL A 174 -14.99 0.31 -16.14
CA VAL A 174 -14.79 -1.08 -16.52
C VAL A 174 -16.11 -1.83 -16.48
N LEU A 175 -16.46 -2.48 -17.59
CA LEU A 175 -17.71 -3.21 -17.77
C LEU A 175 -17.55 -4.72 -17.54
N GLY A 176 -16.35 -5.27 -17.78
CA GLY A 176 -16.06 -6.69 -17.62
C GLY A 176 -15.07 -7.24 -18.63
N THR A 177 -14.93 -8.56 -18.65
CA THR A 177 -13.99 -9.27 -19.53
C THR A 177 -14.69 -10.23 -20.48
N ILE A 178 -14.09 -10.45 -21.65
CA ILE A 178 -14.53 -11.39 -22.67
C ILE A 178 -13.38 -12.34 -22.98
N GLY A 179 -13.63 -13.65 -22.83
CA GLY A 179 -12.63 -14.71 -23.01
C GLY A 179 -12.49 -15.23 -24.44
N PHE A 180 -12.55 -14.35 -25.44
CA PHE A 180 -12.25 -14.65 -26.84
C PHE A 180 -11.92 -13.37 -27.62
N HIS A 181 -11.33 -13.48 -28.81
CA HIS A 181 -11.05 -12.36 -29.70
C HIS A 181 -12.33 -11.81 -30.34
N ILE A 182 -12.50 -10.48 -30.33
CA ILE A 182 -13.72 -9.81 -30.80
C ILE A 182 -13.56 -9.45 -32.28
N GLU A 183 -14.30 -10.12 -33.14
CA GLU A 183 -14.23 -9.99 -34.60
C GLU A 183 -15.62 -10.15 -35.25
N SER A 184 -15.76 -9.69 -36.51
CA SER A 184 -17.04 -9.74 -37.23
C SER A 184 -17.55 -11.16 -37.47
N THR A 185 -16.64 -12.13 -37.56
CA THR A 185 -16.87 -13.56 -37.76
C THR A 185 -17.28 -14.32 -36.49
N ASN A 186 -17.32 -13.66 -35.32
CA ASN A 186 -17.78 -14.31 -34.09
C ASN A 186 -19.19 -14.91 -34.24
N SER A 187 -19.41 -16.06 -33.61
CA SER A 187 -20.72 -16.72 -33.57
C SER A 187 -21.79 -15.84 -32.90
N LYS A 188 -23.07 -16.14 -33.15
CA LYS A 188 -24.20 -15.42 -32.54
C LYS A 188 -24.09 -15.39 -31.01
N GLN A 189 -23.78 -16.53 -30.38
CA GLN A 189 -23.60 -16.63 -28.92
C GLN A 189 -22.47 -15.73 -28.40
N GLN A 190 -21.35 -15.67 -29.12
CA GLN A 190 -20.24 -14.77 -28.77
C GLN A 190 -20.65 -13.29 -28.92
N LYS A 191 -21.31 -12.93 -30.02
CA LYS A 191 -21.84 -11.58 -30.23
C LYS A 191 -22.83 -11.17 -29.14
N ASP A 192 -23.70 -12.08 -28.70
CA ASP A 192 -24.67 -11.83 -27.63
C ASP A 192 -23.99 -11.65 -26.27
N ARG A 193 -22.93 -12.42 -25.97
CA ARG A 193 -22.12 -12.23 -24.76
C ARG A 193 -21.44 -10.87 -24.74
N VAL A 194 -20.88 -10.44 -25.87
CA VAL A 194 -20.29 -9.10 -26.02
C VAL A 194 -21.32 -8.01 -25.74
N LYS A 195 -22.50 -8.08 -26.38
CA LYS A 195 -23.58 -7.11 -26.15
C LYS A 195 -24.03 -7.06 -24.69
N LYS A 196 -24.12 -8.23 -24.05
CA LYS A 196 -24.48 -8.34 -22.63
C LYS A 196 -23.46 -7.62 -21.73
N VAL A 197 -22.16 -7.79 -21.96
CA VAL A 197 -21.11 -7.11 -21.17
C VAL A 197 -21.06 -5.61 -21.49
N ALA A 198 -21.15 -5.24 -22.77
CA ALA A 198 -21.13 -3.85 -23.21
C ALA A 198 -22.34 -3.04 -22.70
N GLY A 199 -23.49 -3.68 -22.53
CA GLY A 199 -24.72 -3.09 -22.01
C GLY A 199 -24.83 -3.07 -20.48
N ARG A 200 -23.80 -3.50 -19.74
CA ARG A 200 -23.86 -3.52 -18.27
C ARG A 200 -24.04 -2.11 -17.70
N THR A 201 -25.04 -1.99 -16.86
CA THR A 201 -25.32 -0.83 -16.00
C THR A 201 -25.52 -1.34 -14.58
N GLY A 202 -25.21 -0.53 -13.57
CA GLY A 202 -25.33 -0.93 -12.17
C GLY A 202 -24.45 -0.13 -11.23
N SER A 203 -24.43 -0.55 -9.95
CA SER A 203 -23.63 0.08 -8.90
C SER A 203 -22.15 0.10 -9.28
N LYS A 204 -21.56 1.30 -9.23
CA LYS A 204 -20.12 1.49 -9.46
C LYS A 204 -19.37 1.17 -8.18
N ILE A 205 -18.38 0.31 -8.28
CA ILE A 205 -17.42 0.04 -7.21
C ILE A 205 -16.07 0.65 -7.60
N THR A 206 -15.30 1.07 -6.59
CA THR A 206 -13.91 1.48 -6.79
C THR A 206 -13.01 0.28 -6.51
N LEU A 207 -12.17 -0.04 -7.47
CA LEU A 207 -11.16 -1.08 -7.35
C LEU A 207 -9.79 -0.43 -7.27
N VAL A 208 -8.99 -0.86 -6.30
CA VAL A 208 -7.58 -0.53 -6.15
C VAL A 208 -6.77 -1.67 -6.72
N ILE A 209 -5.90 -1.35 -7.68
CA ILE A 209 -5.03 -2.31 -8.35
C ILE A 209 -3.60 -2.02 -7.88
N GLY A 210 -3.03 -2.94 -7.10
CA GLY A 210 -1.66 -2.82 -6.60
C GLY A 210 -0.82 -4.07 -6.90
N ASP A 211 0.39 -4.09 -6.36
CA ASP A 211 1.34 -5.21 -6.51
C ASP A 211 0.74 -6.54 -5.97
N ASP A 212 -0.16 -6.46 -4.97
CA ASP A 212 -0.81 -7.61 -4.32
C ASP A 212 -2.12 -8.04 -5.01
N GLY A 213 -2.50 -7.42 -6.13
CA GLY A 213 -3.71 -7.72 -6.90
C GLY A 213 -4.78 -6.63 -6.84
N ILE A 214 -6.01 -7.00 -7.18
CA ILE A 214 -7.16 -6.10 -7.25
C ILE A 214 -8.02 -6.27 -6.00
N ARG A 215 -8.28 -5.17 -5.29
CA ARG A 215 -9.15 -5.14 -4.11
C ARG A 215 -10.20 -4.05 -4.22
N LYS A 216 -11.34 -4.25 -3.57
CA LYS A 216 -12.37 -3.22 -3.42
C LYS A 216 -11.90 -2.15 -2.43
N GLN A 217 -12.15 -0.89 -2.76
CA GLN A 217 -11.97 0.24 -1.84
C GLN A 217 -13.20 0.43 -0.95
#